data_AF-A0AAU6UPX0-F1
#
_entry.id   AF-A0AAU6UPX0-F1
#
_cell.length_a   1.000
_cell.length_b   1.000
_cell.length_c   1.000
_cell.angle_alpha   90.00
_cell.angle_beta   90.00
_cell.angle_gamma   90.00
#
_symmetry.space_group_name_H-M   'P 1'
#
loop_
_entity.id
_entity.type
_entity.pdbx_description
1 polymer ?
#
loop_
_entity_poly.entity_id
_entity_poly.type
_entity_poly.pdbx_seq_one_letter_code
_entity_poly.pdbx_strand_id
1 'polypeptide(L)'
;MNMKTNDTRQHILDVGYQLVVSKGFTNVGLSELLKTADVPKGSFYHYFKSKEQFGEALINDYFADYSQRIHDLFADQHGTAYQRLMRYWQYWHEQSEGQCHAQRCLVVKLSAEVADLSDAMRIALLNGANAIIHAIAQCIEQGVNEGSIYVQHSQLTAELLYNLWIGASLLSKLRQDNQGLAQALITTEQILQGKPVS
;
A
#
# COMPACT_ATOMS: atom_id res chain seq x y z
N MET A 1 -19.87 9.14 25.26
CA MET A 1 -19.10 8.21 24.40
C MET A 1 -17.80 8.89 23.96
N ASN A 2 -16.69 8.55 24.63
CA ASN A 2 -15.33 8.30 24.12
C ASN A 2 -14.83 8.92 22.78
N MET A 3 -14.82 10.25 22.62
CA MET A 3 -14.02 10.88 21.55
C MET A 3 -12.50 10.79 21.82
N LYS A 4 -12.04 11.14 23.03
CA LYS A 4 -10.60 11.23 23.37
C LYS A 4 -9.81 9.90 23.28
N THR A 5 -10.47 8.77 23.51
CA THR A 5 -9.78 7.46 23.51
C THR A 5 -9.53 6.94 22.10
N ASN A 6 -10.42 7.24 21.15
CA ASN A 6 -10.22 6.81 19.77
C ASN A 6 -9.11 7.64 19.11
N ASP A 7 -9.07 8.95 19.40
CA ASP A 7 -8.03 9.86 18.92
C ASP A 7 -6.63 9.41 19.39
N THR A 8 -6.49 8.96 20.64
CA THR A 8 -5.19 8.49 21.16
C THR A 8 -4.75 7.20 20.49
N ARG A 9 -5.67 6.25 20.27
CA ARG A 9 -5.36 5.00 19.57
C ARG A 9 -4.89 5.29 18.15
N GLN A 10 -5.62 6.13 17.42
CA GLN A 10 -5.27 6.50 16.05
C GLN A 10 -3.93 7.24 16.00
N HIS A 11 -3.69 8.18 16.90
CA HIS A 11 -2.41 8.90 16.99
C HIS A 11 -1.21 7.96 17.17
N ILE A 12 -1.34 6.90 17.99
CA ILE A 12 -0.28 5.89 18.13
C ILE A 12 -0.05 5.14 16.82
N LEU A 13 -1.11 4.82 16.06
CA LEU A 13 -1.01 4.16 14.75
C LEU A 13 -0.36 5.08 13.72
N ASP A 14 -0.74 6.35 13.67
CA ASP A 14 -0.21 7.34 12.72
C ASP A 14 1.29 7.57 12.95
N VAL A 15 1.70 7.82 14.19
CA VAL A 15 3.13 7.97 14.56
C VAL A 15 3.87 6.66 14.30
N GLY A 16 3.24 5.54 14.63
CA GLY A 16 3.71 4.20 14.34
C GLY A 16 4.03 3.98 12.87
N TYR A 17 3.10 4.34 12.00
CA TYR A 17 3.23 4.19 10.56
C TYR A 17 4.44 4.97 10.03
N GLN A 18 4.61 6.23 10.45
CA GLN A 18 5.76 7.05 10.03
C GLN A 18 7.11 6.42 10.45
N LEU A 19 7.18 5.93 11.69
CA LEU A 19 8.38 5.26 12.20
C LEU A 19 8.65 3.95 11.44
N VAL A 20 7.62 3.14 11.20
CA VAL A 20 7.74 1.84 10.54
C VAL A 20 8.12 1.98 9.06
N VAL A 21 7.52 2.92 8.33
CA VAL A 21 7.90 3.21 6.93
C VAL A 21 9.36 3.66 6.83
N SER A 22 9.82 4.46 7.80
CA SER A 22 11.20 4.93 7.85
C SER A 22 12.19 3.81 8.22
N LYS A 23 11.95 3.09 9.32
CA LYS A 23 12.95 2.23 9.97
C LYS A 23 12.71 0.72 9.86
N GLY A 24 11.52 0.30 9.45
CA GLY A 24 11.08 -1.10 9.54
C GLY A 24 10.47 -1.39 10.92
N PHE A 25 9.71 -2.47 11.04
CA PHE A 25 8.94 -2.76 12.25
C PHE A 25 9.81 -3.24 13.43
N THR A 26 10.79 -4.10 13.15
CA THR A 26 11.70 -4.70 14.13
C THR A 26 12.56 -3.63 14.78
N ASN A 27 13.06 -2.68 13.98
CA ASN A 27 13.93 -1.60 14.43
C ASN A 27 13.22 -0.53 15.27
N VAL A 28 11.89 -0.40 15.19
CA VAL A 28 11.15 0.57 15.99
C VAL A 28 10.88 -0.01 17.38
N GLY A 29 11.59 0.50 18.39
CA GLY A 29 11.37 0.09 19.79
C GLY A 29 10.08 0.66 20.37
N LEU A 30 9.43 -0.05 21.30
CA LEU A 30 8.24 0.46 22.00
C LEU A 30 8.53 1.80 22.69
N SER A 31 9.68 1.92 23.37
CA SER A 31 10.08 3.15 24.06
C SER A 31 10.24 4.34 23.10
N GLU A 32 10.75 4.10 21.89
CA GLU A 32 10.89 5.12 20.86
C GLU A 32 9.52 5.57 20.33
N LEU A 33 8.63 4.61 20.03
CA LEU A 33 7.26 4.88 19.61
C LEU A 33 6.53 5.76 20.63
N LEU A 34 6.55 5.37 21.90
CA LEU A 34 5.86 6.07 22.98
C LEU A 34 6.42 7.48 23.22
N LYS A 35 7.74 7.63 23.15
CA LYS A 35 8.39 8.94 23.27
C LYS A 35 8.01 9.85 22.09
N THR A 36 7.97 9.30 20.87
CA THR A 36 7.64 10.07 19.67
C THR A 36 6.16 10.45 19.64
N ALA A 37 5.28 9.57 20.10
CA ALA A 37 3.85 9.81 20.19
C ALA A 37 3.45 10.69 21.39
N ASP A 38 4.38 10.96 22.32
CA ASP A 38 4.09 11.60 23.61
C ASP A 38 2.97 10.88 24.40
N VAL A 39 3.04 9.54 24.42
CA VAL A 39 2.03 8.69 25.07
C VAL A 39 2.67 7.86 26.19
N PRO A 40 2.09 7.85 27.42
CA PRO A 40 2.57 7.00 28.50
C PRO A 40 2.45 5.50 28.15
N LYS A 41 3.41 4.69 28.65
CA LYS A 41 3.42 3.23 28.45
C LYS A 41 2.11 2.55 28.88
N GLY A 42 1.50 3.01 29.98
CA GLY A 42 0.21 2.48 30.44
C GLY A 42 -0.92 2.66 29.42
N SER A 43 -0.96 3.81 28.74
CA SER A 43 -1.95 4.11 27.70
C SER A 43 -1.77 3.23 26.47
N PHE A 44 -0.54 2.87 26.11
CA PHE A 44 -0.31 1.92 25.01
C PHE A 44 -0.92 0.55 25.31
N TYR A 45 -0.65 -0.01 26.50
CA TYR A 45 -1.18 -1.33 26.87
C TYR A 45 -2.69 -1.34 27.10
N HIS A 46 -3.32 -0.17 27.25
CA HIS A 46 -4.77 -0.05 27.21
C HIS A 46 -5.34 -0.37 25.81
N TYR A 47 -4.63 -0.01 24.74
CA TYR A 47 -5.08 -0.20 23.35
C TYR A 47 -4.49 -1.45 22.67
N PHE A 48 -3.23 -1.77 22.95
CA PHE A 48 -2.49 -2.84 22.29
C PHE A 48 -1.83 -3.74 23.33
N LYS A 49 -2.19 -5.03 23.37
CA LYS A 49 -1.68 -5.96 24.39
C LYS A 49 -0.19 -6.28 24.20
N SER A 50 0.32 -6.14 22.98
CA SER A 50 1.72 -6.37 22.63
C SER A 50 2.14 -5.49 21.45
N LYS A 51 3.46 -5.40 21.21
CA LYS A 51 4.00 -4.75 20.01
C LYS A 51 3.51 -5.45 18.73
N GLU A 52 3.38 -6.77 18.76
CA GLU A 52 2.85 -7.55 17.64
C GLU A 52 1.40 -7.19 17.32
N GLN A 53 0.52 -7.12 18.32
CA GLN A 53 -0.88 -6.70 18.09
C GLN A 53 -0.98 -5.26 17.61
N PHE A 54 -0.07 -4.39 18.06
CA PHE A 54 0.06 -3.04 17.49
C PHE A 54 0.47 -3.10 16.00
N GLY A 55 1.42 -3.96 15.63
CA GLY A 55 1.85 -4.14 14.25
C GLY A 55 0.73 -4.63 13.34
N GLU A 56 -0.04 -5.63 13.78
CA GLU A 56 -1.24 -6.11 13.09
C GLU A 56 -2.29 -4.99 12.93
N ALA A 57 -2.57 -4.27 14.01
CA ALA A 57 -3.53 -3.16 13.98
C ALA A 57 -3.10 -2.04 13.02
N LEU A 58 -1.80 -1.70 12.99
CA LEU A 58 -1.23 -0.71 12.08
C LEU A 58 -1.36 -1.13 10.62
N ILE A 59 -1.12 -2.40 10.31
CA ILE A 59 -1.29 -2.92 8.95
C ILE A 59 -2.76 -2.83 8.52
N ASN A 60 -3.68 -3.26 9.37
CA ASN A 60 -5.11 -3.21 9.08
C ASN A 60 -5.61 -1.78 8.89
N ASP A 61 -5.15 -0.85 9.72
CA ASP A 61 -5.47 0.57 9.63
C ASP A 61 -4.97 1.19 8.32
N TYR A 62 -3.71 0.93 7.97
CA TYR A 62 -3.14 1.33 6.68
C TYR A 62 -3.96 0.84 5.49
N PHE A 63 -4.40 -0.42 5.48
CA PHE A 63 -5.20 -0.96 4.38
C PHE A 63 -6.64 -0.48 4.39
N ALA A 64 -7.24 -0.16 5.54
CA ALA A 64 -8.56 0.46 5.59
C ALA A 64 -8.53 1.80 4.84
N ASP A 65 -7.58 2.66 5.17
CA ASP A 65 -7.38 3.95 4.50
C ASP A 65 -7.02 3.79 3.02
N TYR A 66 -6.11 2.87 2.71
CA TYR A 66 -5.67 2.63 1.33
C TYR A 66 -6.80 2.09 0.45
N SER A 67 -7.61 1.17 0.98
CA SER A 67 -8.75 0.60 0.26
C SER A 67 -9.82 1.65 0.01
N GLN A 68 -10.10 2.54 0.97
CA GLN A 68 -11.04 3.65 0.77
C GLN A 68 -10.57 4.57 -0.36
N ARG A 69 -9.28 4.96 -0.36
CA ARG A 69 -8.72 5.80 -1.44
C ARG A 69 -8.81 5.14 -2.81
N ILE A 70 -8.51 3.85 -2.92
CA ILE A 70 -8.65 3.12 -4.18
C ILE A 70 -10.10 3.05 -4.62
N HIS A 71 -11.01 2.73 -3.70
CA HIS A 71 -12.43 2.67 -3.97
C HIS A 71 -12.92 3.99 -4.55
N ASP A 72 -12.59 5.12 -3.91
CA ASP A 72 -13.00 6.45 -4.37
C ASP A 72 -12.40 6.80 -5.73
N LEU A 73 -11.14 6.44 -5.97
CA LEU A 73 -10.48 6.63 -7.25
C LEU A 73 -11.12 5.82 -8.38
N PHE A 74 -11.54 4.58 -8.14
CA PHE A 74 -12.14 3.71 -9.15
C PHE A 74 -13.65 3.90 -9.31
N ALA A 75 -14.33 4.42 -8.29
CA ALA A 75 -15.73 4.82 -8.33
C ALA A 75 -15.97 6.19 -8.99
N ASP A 76 -14.90 6.98 -9.21
CA ASP A 76 -14.97 8.25 -9.94
C ASP A 76 -15.66 8.07 -11.30
N GLN A 77 -16.67 8.88 -11.58
CA GLN A 77 -17.42 8.82 -12.84
C GLN A 77 -16.71 9.59 -13.97
N HIS A 78 -15.59 10.26 -13.68
CA HIS A 78 -14.85 11.05 -14.66
C HIS A 78 -13.75 10.24 -15.35
N GLY A 79 -14.04 9.87 -16.59
CA GLY A 79 -13.11 9.20 -17.49
C GLY A 79 -13.37 7.70 -17.62
N THR A 80 -12.59 7.05 -18.48
CA THR A 80 -12.65 5.60 -18.67
C THR A 80 -12.00 4.87 -17.48
N ALA A 81 -12.33 3.60 -17.27
CA ALA A 81 -11.66 2.73 -16.32
C ALA A 81 -10.14 2.65 -16.60
N TYR A 82 -9.71 2.66 -17.87
CA TYR A 82 -8.29 2.83 -18.21
C TYR A 82 -7.70 4.11 -17.60
N GLN A 83 -8.36 5.25 -17.75
CA GLN A 83 -7.86 6.53 -17.20
C GLN A 83 -7.79 6.50 -15.67
N ARG A 84 -8.79 5.93 -14.99
CA ARG A 84 -8.78 5.78 -13.52
C ARG A 84 -7.67 4.86 -13.05
N LEU A 85 -7.47 3.73 -13.73
CA LEU A 85 -6.39 2.80 -13.44
C LEU A 85 -5.02 3.44 -13.69
N MET A 86 -4.86 4.22 -14.76
CA MET A 86 -3.61 4.95 -15.01
C MET A 86 -3.33 6.02 -13.96
N ARG A 87 -4.35 6.74 -13.46
CA ARG A 87 -4.18 7.68 -12.33
C ARG A 87 -3.66 6.99 -11.07
N TYR A 88 -4.12 5.77 -10.79
CA TYR A 88 -3.63 4.98 -9.66
C TYR A 88 -2.11 4.70 -9.77
N TRP A 89 -1.66 4.25 -10.94
CA TRP A 89 -0.25 3.98 -11.20
C TRP A 89 0.60 5.26 -11.25
N GLN A 90 0.06 6.34 -11.81
CA GLN A 90 0.71 7.65 -11.81
C GLN A 90 0.93 8.17 -10.40
N TYR A 91 -0.10 8.10 -9.54
CA TYR A 91 0.01 8.47 -8.13
C TYR A 91 1.06 7.61 -7.40
N TRP A 92 1.16 6.31 -7.72
CA TRP A 92 2.20 5.46 -7.17
C TRP A 92 3.61 5.94 -7.57
N HIS A 93 3.80 6.37 -8.82
CA HIS A 93 5.06 6.88 -9.37
C HIS A 93 5.42 8.30 -8.91
N GLU A 94 4.44 9.14 -8.59
CA GLU A 94 4.63 10.53 -8.18
C GLU A 94 5.60 10.66 -6.99
N GLN A 95 6.43 11.70 -7.03
CA GLN A 95 7.31 12.07 -5.94
C GLN A 95 6.69 13.18 -5.11
N SER A 96 6.70 13.00 -3.80
CA SER A 96 6.36 14.03 -2.82
C SER A 96 7.46 14.09 -1.77
N GLU A 97 7.93 15.29 -1.45
CA GLU A 97 8.98 15.52 -0.43
C GLU A 97 10.28 14.72 -0.68
N GLY A 98 10.63 14.51 -1.95
CA GLY A 98 11.83 13.76 -2.36
C GLY A 98 11.72 12.24 -2.21
N GLN A 99 10.54 11.71 -1.88
CA GLN A 99 10.27 10.28 -1.85
C GLN A 99 9.08 9.93 -2.76
N CYS A 100 9.17 8.79 -3.42
CA CYS A 100 8.07 8.26 -4.20
C CYS A 100 7.03 7.60 -3.27
N HIS A 101 5.73 7.70 -3.60
CA HIS A 101 4.66 7.04 -2.82
C HIS A 101 4.88 5.52 -2.68
N ALA A 102 5.51 4.90 -3.68
CA ALA A 102 6.04 3.54 -3.64
C ALA A 102 6.83 3.19 -2.37
N GLN A 103 7.64 4.13 -1.87
CA GLN A 103 8.51 3.94 -0.71
C GLN A 103 7.76 3.98 0.62
N ARG A 104 6.51 4.48 0.60
CA ARG A 104 5.59 4.53 1.74
C ARG A 104 4.65 3.30 1.80
N CYS A 105 4.77 2.38 0.83
CA CYS A 105 3.97 1.16 0.78
C CYS A 105 4.45 0.14 1.84
N LEU A 106 3.55 -0.26 2.75
CA LEU A 106 3.87 -1.23 3.79
C LEU A 106 4.19 -2.61 3.24
N VAL A 107 3.62 -3.01 2.10
CA VAL A 107 3.95 -4.29 1.45
C VAL A 107 5.43 -4.31 1.04
N VAL A 108 5.89 -3.26 0.36
CA VAL A 108 7.31 -3.13 -0.03
C VAL A 108 8.23 -3.09 1.20
N LYS A 109 7.80 -2.41 2.27
CA LYS A 109 8.62 -2.20 3.46
C LYS A 109 8.71 -3.42 4.37
N LEU A 110 7.61 -4.15 4.54
CA LEU A 110 7.44 -5.13 5.62
C LEU A 110 7.37 -6.56 5.14
N SER A 111 7.05 -6.85 3.87
CA SER A 111 6.81 -8.24 3.44
C SER A 111 7.94 -9.20 3.81
N ALA A 112 9.20 -8.82 3.56
CA ALA A 112 10.35 -9.67 3.91
C ALA A 112 10.66 -9.67 5.42
N GLU A 113 10.29 -8.62 6.14
CA GLU A 113 10.58 -8.48 7.58
C GLU A 113 9.59 -9.26 8.44
N VAL A 114 8.31 -9.25 8.09
CA VAL A 114 7.25 -9.81 8.94
C VAL A 114 6.86 -11.24 8.57
N ALA A 115 7.22 -11.70 7.37
CA ALA A 115 6.87 -13.04 6.89
C ALA A 115 7.38 -14.16 7.82
N ASP A 116 8.57 -13.99 8.40
CA ASP A 116 9.16 -14.96 9.34
C ASP A 116 9.04 -14.54 10.81
N LEU A 117 8.38 -13.39 11.09
CA LEU A 117 8.29 -12.81 12.44
C LEU A 117 6.93 -13.06 13.10
N SER A 118 5.83 -12.85 12.37
CA SER A 118 4.47 -12.92 12.90
C SER A 118 3.48 -13.35 11.83
N ASP A 119 2.81 -14.49 12.05
CA ASP A 119 1.75 -14.96 11.17
C ASP A 119 0.59 -13.98 11.07
N ALA A 120 0.21 -13.33 12.18
CA ALA A 120 -0.88 -12.36 12.19
C ALA A 120 -0.57 -11.17 11.28
N MET A 121 0.64 -10.61 11.39
CA MET A 121 1.08 -9.51 10.52
C MET A 121 1.24 -9.94 9.06
N ARG A 122 1.81 -11.13 8.82
CA ARG A 122 1.95 -11.70 7.47
C ARG A 122 0.59 -11.89 6.80
N ILE A 123 -0.39 -12.44 7.51
CA ILE A 123 -1.75 -12.64 7.01
C ILE A 123 -2.45 -11.30 6.77
N ALA A 124 -2.31 -10.33 7.68
CA ALA A 124 -2.87 -8.99 7.49
C ALA A 124 -2.30 -8.30 6.23
N LEU A 125 -0.98 -8.38 5.99
CA LEU A 125 -0.37 -7.87 4.76
C LEU A 125 -0.90 -8.58 3.51
N LEU A 126 -1.00 -9.90 3.55
CA LEU A 126 -1.46 -10.69 2.42
C LEU A 126 -2.92 -10.36 2.06
N ASN A 127 -3.79 -10.28 3.07
CA ASN A 127 -5.20 -9.94 2.86
C ASN A 127 -5.36 -8.54 2.28
N GLY A 128 -4.61 -7.55 2.80
CA GLY A 128 -4.63 -6.20 2.28
C GLY A 128 -4.12 -6.11 0.83
N ALA A 129 -3.02 -6.78 0.51
CA ALA A 129 -2.50 -6.85 -0.85
C ALA A 129 -3.50 -7.50 -1.82
N ASN A 130 -4.14 -8.60 -1.42
CA ASN A 130 -5.17 -9.28 -2.21
C ASN A 130 -6.40 -8.40 -2.45
N ALA A 131 -6.82 -7.60 -1.47
CA ALA A 131 -7.92 -6.65 -1.63
C ALA A 131 -7.61 -5.57 -2.69
N ILE A 132 -6.37 -5.06 -2.70
CA ILE A 132 -5.90 -4.10 -3.71
C ILE A 132 -5.91 -4.75 -5.10
N ILE A 133 -5.33 -5.95 -5.23
CA ILE A 133 -5.30 -6.70 -6.49
C ILE A 133 -6.71 -6.92 -7.02
N HIS A 134 -7.65 -7.28 -6.14
CA HIS A 134 -9.04 -7.49 -6.52
C HIS A 134 -9.71 -6.19 -7.02
N ALA A 135 -9.50 -5.06 -6.35
CA ALA A 135 -10.01 -3.77 -6.79
C ALA A 135 -9.44 -3.36 -8.16
N ILE A 136 -8.14 -3.61 -8.40
CA ILE A 136 -7.51 -3.39 -9.70
C ILE A 136 -8.15 -4.30 -10.76
N ALA A 137 -8.37 -5.59 -10.46
CA ALA A 137 -8.99 -6.54 -11.37
C ALA A 137 -10.40 -6.11 -11.77
N GLN A 138 -11.21 -5.62 -10.83
CA GLN A 138 -12.54 -5.08 -11.10
C GLN A 138 -12.49 -3.85 -12.02
N CYS A 139 -11.54 -2.94 -11.80
CA CYS A 139 -11.34 -1.79 -12.69
C CYS A 139 -10.90 -2.24 -14.10
N ILE A 140 -10.05 -3.26 -14.20
CA ILE A 140 -9.63 -3.84 -15.49
C ILE A 140 -10.83 -4.46 -16.21
N GLU A 141 -11.65 -5.25 -15.52
CA GLU A 141 -12.85 -5.87 -16.08
C GLU A 141 -13.86 -4.83 -16.58
N GLN A 142 -14.06 -3.75 -15.83
CA GLN A 142 -14.86 -2.61 -16.29
C GLN A 142 -14.28 -2.01 -17.58
N GLY A 143 -12.95 -1.83 -17.64
CA GLY A 143 -12.24 -1.32 -18.81
C GLY A 143 -12.36 -2.22 -20.05
N VAL A 144 -12.38 -3.53 -19.85
CA VAL A 144 -12.62 -4.50 -20.93
C VAL A 144 -14.07 -4.37 -21.44
N ASN A 145 -15.04 -4.29 -20.53
CA ASN A 145 -16.46 -4.18 -20.89
C ASN A 145 -16.80 -2.88 -21.61
N GLU A 146 -16.14 -1.77 -21.28
CA GLU A 146 -16.30 -0.48 -21.96
C GLU A 146 -15.40 -0.33 -23.22
N GLY A 147 -14.49 -1.28 -23.47
CA GLY A 147 -13.57 -1.27 -24.60
C GLY A 147 -12.39 -0.30 -24.49
N SER A 148 -11.99 0.11 -23.27
CA SER A 148 -10.84 0.98 -23.01
C SER A 148 -9.56 0.23 -22.61
N ILE A 149 -9.68 -1.04 -22.21
CA ILE A 149 -8.58 -1.95 -21.84
C ILE A 149 -8.70 -3.23 -22.68
N TYR A 150 -7.58 -3.72 -23.20
CA TYR A 150 -7.50 -4.85 -24.12
C TYR A 150 -6.66 -5.98 -23.52
N VAL A 151 -7.23 -6.71 -22.56
CA VAL A 151 -6.62 -7.88 -21.93
C VAL A 151 -7.58 -9.06 -21.88
N GLN A 152 -7.05 -10.28 -21.83
CA GLN A 152 -7.87 -11.51 -21.81
C GLN A 152 -8.32 -11.92 -20.41
N HIS A 153 -7.49 -11.67 -19.38
CA HIS A 153 -7.71 -12.18 -18.02
C HIS A 153 -7.47 -11.10 -16.96
N SER A 154 -8.53 -10.39 -16.57
CA SER A 154 -8.44 -9.21 -15.68
C SER A 154 -7.71 -9.49 -14.36
N GLN A 155 -8.02 -10.63 -13.70
CA GLN A 155 -7.40 -11.01 -12.43
C GLN A 155 -5.89 -11.29 -12.58
N LEU A 156 -5.49 -12.08 -13.58
CA LEU A 156 -4.08 -12.40 -13.83
C LEU A 156 -3.29 -11.15 -14.23
N THR A 157 -3.91 -10.25 -15.01
CA THR A 157 -3.30 -8.96 -15.35
C THR A 157 -3.12 -8.08 -14.10
N ALA A 158 -4.10 -8.02 -13.21
CA ALA A 158 -3.99 -7.25 -11.96
C ALA A 158 -2.84 -7.75 -11.08
N GLU A 159 -2.73 -9.08 -10.91
CA GLU A 159 -1.64 -9.71 -10.15
C GLU A 159 -0.27 -9.43 -10.78
N LEU A 160 -0.15 -9.57 -12.11
CA LEU A 160 1.06 -9.28 -12.85
C LEU A 160 1.50 -7.82 -12.66
N LEU A 161 0.58 -6.87 -12.85
CA LEU A 161 0.87 -5.46 -12.69
C LEU A 161 1.26 -5.14 -11.25
N TYR A 162 0.52 -5.64 -10.26
CA TYR A 162 0.85 -5.41 -8.86
C TYR A 162 2.26 -5.92 -8.51
N ASN A 163 2.62 -7.12 -8.96
CA ASN A 163 3.97 -7.68 -8.78
C ASN A 163 5.06 -6.85 -9.47
N LEU A 164 4.81 -6.38 -10.69
CA LEU A 164 5.71 -5.49 -11.42
C LEU A 164 5.99 -4.21 -10.62
N TRP A 165 4.94 -3.57 -10.10
CA TRP A 165 5.06 -2.33 -9.34
C TRP A 165 5.72 -2.52 -7.98
N ILE A 166 5.46 -3.63 -7.28
CA ILE A 166 6.18 -3.98 -6.04
C ILE A 166 7.68 -4.18 -6.32
N GLY A 167 8.03 -4.93 -7.37
CA GLY A 167 9.43 -5.14 -7.77
C GLY A 167 10.14 -3.85 -8.18
N ALA A 168 9.47 -3.01 -8.97
CA ALA A 168 9.98 -1.70 -9.36
C ALA A 168 10.19 -0.78 -8.16
N SER A 169 9.26 -0.79 -7.19
CA SER A 169 9.37 -0.02 -5.94
C SER A 169 10.57 -0.44 -5.11
N LEU A 170 10.81 -1.76 -5.00
CA LEU A 170 11.96 -2.30 -4.27
C LEU A 170 13.29 -1.89 -4.93
N LEU A 171 13.40 -2.02 -6.25
CA LEU A 171 14.60 -1.68 -7.00
C LEU A 171 14.84 -0.17 -7.07
N SER A 172 13.80 0.65 -7.17
CA SER A 172 13.89 2.11 -7.07
C SER A 172 14.56 2.53 -5.77
N LYS A 173 14.15 1.92 -4.65
CA LYS A 173 14.79 2.15 -3.35
C LYS A 173 16.24 1.67 -3.31
N LEU A 174 16.56 0.53 -3.93
CA LEU A 174 17.94 0.04 -3.99
C LEU A 174 18.85 0.97 -4.82
N ARG A 175 18.35 1.47 -5.96
CA ARG A 175 19.09 2.33 -6.89
C ARG A 175 19.11 3.80 -6.49
N GLN A 176 18.22 4.22 -5.59
CA GLN A 176 17.98 5.62 -5.23
C GLN A 176 17.56 6.47 -6.44
N ASP A 177 16.77 5.89 -7.35
CA ASP A 177 16.20 6.54 -8.52
C ASP A 177 14.76 6.07 -8.78
N ASN A 178 14.07 6.69 -9.74
CA ASN A 178 12.71 6.31 -10.15
C ASN A 178 12.65 5.62 -11.52
N GLN A 179 13.78 5.24 -12.11
CA GLN A 179 13.80 4.70 -13.48
C GLN A 179 12.97 3.41 -13.59
N GLY A 180 13.06 2.54 -12.58
CA GLY A 180 12.29 1.28 -12.55
C GLY A 180 10.77 1.52 -12.52
N LEU A 181 10.32 2.56 -11.80
CA LEU A 181 8.89 2.91 -11.72
C LEU A 181 8.40 3.56 -13.01
N ALA A 182 9.22 4.40 -13.65
CA ALA A 182 8.92 4.95 -14.96
C ALA A 182 8.77 3.85 -16.03
N GLN A 183 9.65 2.85 -16.00
CA GLN A 183 9.55 1.69 -16.87
C GLN A 183 8.29 0.85 -16.57
N ALA A 184 7.96 0.66 -15.29
CA ALA A 184 6.74 -0.04 -14.88
C ALA A 184 5.48 0.66 -15.42
N LEU A 185 5.45 2.00 -15.43
CA LEU A 185 4.34 2.78 -16.00
C LEU A 185 4.20 2.54 -17.50
N ILE A 186 5.29 2.61 -18.27
CA ILE A 186 5.28 2.35 -19.72
C ILE A 186 4.80 0.92 -20.01
N THR A 187 5.35 -0.07 -19.29
CA THR A 187 4.96 -1.48 -19.45
C THR A 187 3.50 -1.71 -19.07
N THR A 188 2.99 -1.00 -18.05
CA THR A 188 1.58 -1.05 -17.67
C THR A 188 0.68 -0.55 -18.80
N GLU A 189 1.02 0.58 -19.43
CA GLU A 189 0.27 1.08 -20.60
C GLU A 189 0.27 0.09 -21.75
N GLN A 190 1.43 -0.51 -22.07
CA GLN A 190 1.55 -1.50 -23.13
C GLN A 190 0.67 -2.73 -22.88
N ILE A 191 0.73 -3.29 -21.66
CA ILE A 191 -0.06 -4.45 -21.25
C ILE A 191 -1.56 -4.15 -21.35
N LEU A 192 -2.01 -3.02 -20.78
CA LEU A 192 -3.43 -2.66 -20.76
C LEU A 192 -3.97 -2.34 -22.16
N GLN A 193 -3.11 -1.88 -23.08
CA GLN A 193 -3.50 -1.58 -24.46
C GLN A 193 -3.29 -2.76 -25.43
N GLY A 194 -2.94 -3.95 -24.93
CA GLY A 194 -2.71 -5.13 -25.76
C GLY A 194 -1.51 -5.01 -26.71
N LYS A 195 -0.56 -4.13 -26.39
CA LYS A 195 0.65 -3.89 -27.18
C LYS A 195 1.79 -4.79 -26.68
N PRO A 196 2.68 -5.27 -27.57
CA PRO A 196 3.86 -6.01 -27.15
C PRO A 196 4.75 -5.13 -26.24
N VAL A 197 5.31 -5.75 -25.21
CA VAL A 197 6.31 -5.12 -24.34
C VAL A 197 7.63 -5.07 -25.11
N SER A 198 8.10 -3.86 -25.42
CA SER A 198 9.33 -3.59 -26.17
C SER A 198 10.54 -3.42 -25.26
#